data_AF-A0AAU5XUZ6-F1
#
_entry.id   AF-A0AAU5XUZ6-F1
#
_cell.length_a   1.000
_cell.length_b   1.000
_cell.length_c   1.000
_cell.angle_alpha   90.00
_cell.angle_beta   90.00
_cell.angle_gamma   90.00
#
_symmetry.space_group_name_H-M   'P 1'
#
loop_
_entity.id
_entity.type
_entity.pdbx_description
1 polymer ?
#
loop_
_entity_poly.entity_id
_entity_poly.type
_entity_poly.pdbx_seq_one_letter_code
_entity_poly.pdbx_strand_id
1 'polypeptide(L)'
;MADPGLRERKKQATRLLISNVATGLFIERGFEEVTVAEIAEAAGVSKMTVFNYFPRKEDLFLDRHADRLAELTSVVRDRTAGQSAGAALRAHQHSLLASGHPLSGAIAGGPGFWWVLTSSPALTARWYEQEREIAEAFTEVFVAETGDAFRSRMVAGLLTTAITTVFSHAMGRIMAGDDVELVRREQAAVIDQAFDLVEQGVGDFPAPPG
;
A
#
# COMPACT_ATOMS: atom_id res chain seq x y z
N MET A 1 22.06 -0.63 16.49
CA MET A 1 21.27 0.21 15.55
C MET A 1 21.72 1.64 15.75
N ALA A 2 22.24 2.29 14.70
CA ALA A 2 22.67 3.68 14.80
C ALA A 2 21.43 4.56 15.04
N ASP A 3 21.48 5.41 16.08
CA ASP A 3 20.41 6.35 16.35
C ASP A 3 20.26 7.30 15.15
N PRO A 4 19.08 7.42 14.50
CA PRO A 4 18.92 8.35 13.40
C PRO A 4 19.32 9.75 13.88
N GLY A 5 20.36 10.30 13.24
CA GLY A 5 20.91 11.60 13.61
C GLY A 5 19.81 12.65 13.66
N LEU A 6 19.97 13.67 14.50
CA LEU A 6 18.99 14.75 14.72
C LEU A 6 18.41 15.33 13.41
N ARG A 7 19.20 15.33 12.33
CA ARG A 7 18.79 15.75 10.99
C ARG A 7 17.73 14.84 10.35
N GLU A 8 17.88 13.52 10.41
CA GLU A 8 16.92 12.57 9.84
C GLU A 8 15.61 12.56 10.62
N ARG A 9 15.68 12.64 11.95
CA ARG A 9 14.48 12.81 12.79
C ARG A 9 13.71 14.08 12.46
N LYS A 10 14.40 15.22 12.31
CA LYS A 10 13.78 16.48 11.89
C LYS A 10 13.15 16.36 10.51
N LYS A 11 13.84 15.73 9.55
CA LYS A 11 13.35 15.50 8.19
C LYS A 11 12.05 14.67 8.20
N GLN A 12 12.02 13.56 8.94
CA GLN A 12 10.84 12.72 9.07
C GLN A 12 9.68 13.45 9.76
N ALA A 13 9.96 14.21 10.84
CA ALA A 13 8.95 14.99 11.54
C ALA A 13 8.31 16.06 10.63
N THR A 14 9.11 16.78 9.84
CA THR A 14 8.60 17.76 8.86
C THR A 14 7.75 17.08 7.78
N ARG A 15 8.21 15.93 7.26
CA ARG A 15 7.46 15.16 6.27
C ARG A 15 6.08 14.74 6.79
N LEU A 16 6.03 14.20 8.01
CA LEU A 16 4.79 13.77 8.67
C LEU A 16 3.85 14.96 8.93
N LEU A 17 4.38 16.10 9.38
CA LEU A 17 3.59 17.31 9.58
C LEU A 17 2.87 17.73 8.29
N ILE A 18 3.62 17.81 7.19
CA ILE A 18 3.07 18.23 5.89
C ILE A 18 1.98 17.25 5.42
N SER A 19 2.22 15.94 5.51
CA SER A 19 1.25 14.92 5.08
C SER A 19 -0.02 14.91 5.96
N ASN A 20 0.13 15.07 7.29
CA ASN A 20 -1.03 15.14 8.19
C ASN A 20 -1.91 16.36 7.91
N VAL A 21 -1.29 17.53 7.69
CA VAL A 21 -2.01 18.76 7.31
C VAL A 21 -2.71 18.58 5.97
N ALA A 22 -2.03 18.03 4.97
CA ALA A 22 -2.62 17.76 3.66
C ALA A 22 -3.81 16.80 3.76
N THR A 23 -3.65 15.69 4.47
CA THR A 23 -4.70 14.68 4.68
C THR A 23 -5.93 15.28 5.34
N GLY A 24 -5.76 16.11 6.37
CA GLY A 24 -6.87 16.80 7.03
C GLY A 24 -7.64 17.69 6.06
N LEU A 25 -6.93 18.54 5.30
CA LEU A 25 -7.54 19.42 4.31
C LEU A 25 -8.25 18.65 3.19
N PHE A 26 -7.66 17.55 2.70
CA PHE A 26 -8.26 16.72 1.66
C PHE A 26 -9.53 16.00 2.15
N ILE A 27 -9.55 15.54 3.40
CA ILE A 27 -10.76 14.92 3.99
C ILE A 27 -11.88 15.96 4.16
N GLU A 28 -11.55 17.19 4.57
CA GLU A 28 -12.55 18.23 4.81
C GLU A 28 -13.13 18.81 3.52
N ARG A 29 -12.26 19.10 2.53
CA ARG A 29 -12.62 19.89 1.34
C ARG A 29 -12.59 19.11 0.03
N GLY A 30 -12.06 17.88 0.05
CA GLY A 30 -11.79 17.09 -1.14
C GLY A 30 -10.41 17.36 -1.73
N PHE A 31 -9.87 16.37 -2.45
CA PHE A 31 -8.53 16.47 -3.04
C PHE A 31 -8.42 17.61 -4.05
N GLU A 32 -9.38 17.76 -4.96
CA GLU A 32 -9.30 18.74 -6.07
C GLU A 32 -9.29 20.19 -5.59
N GLU A 33 -10.07 20.51 -4.56
CA GLU A 33 -10.29 21.87 -4.04
C GLU A 33 -9.14 22.42 -3.20
N VAL A 34 -8.17 21.59 -2.82
CA VAL A 34 -7.05 21.98 -1.95
C VAL A 34 -5.77 22.11 -2.75
N THR A 35 -5.09 23.25 -2.65
CA THR A 35 -3.83 23.50 -3.36
C THR A 35 -2.61 23.22 -2.48
N VAL A 36 -1.47 22.93 -3.11
CA VAL A 36 -0.17 22.79 -2.41
C VAL A 36 0.23 24.08 -1.69
N ALA A 37 -0.23 25.24 -2.16
CA ALA A 37 0.05 26.53 -1.51
C ALA A 37 -0.67 26.65 -0.16
N GLU A 38 -1.96 26.29 -0.10
CA GLU A 38 -2.73 26.27 1.15
C GLU A 38 -2.16 25.25 2.15
N ILE A 39 -1.73 24.08 1.67
CA ILE A 39 -1.08 23.07 2.51
C ILE A 39 0.23 23.62 3.09
N ALA A 40 1.03 24.29 2.28
CA ALA A 40 2.29 24.88 2.73
C ALA A 40 2.05 25.97 3.79
N GLU A 41 1.07 26.85 3.56
CA GLU A 41 0.66 27.88 4.52
C GLU A 41 0.19 27.26 5.84
N ALA A 42 -0.72 26.28 5.79
CA ALA A 42 -1.24 25.60 6.97
C ALA A 42 -0.16 24.81 7.74
N ALA A 43 0.83 24.26 7.03
CA ALA A 43 1.96 23.56 7.65
C ALA A 43 3.10 24.49 8.11
N GLY A 44 3.00 25.81 7.86
CA GLY A 44 4.03 26.78 8.23
C GLY A 44 5.36 26.61 7.46
N VAL A 45 5.30 26.14 6.22
CA VAL A 45 6.49 25.91 5.36
C VAL A 45 6.32 26.58 4.00
N SER A 46 7.40 26.68 3.21
CA SER A 46 7.30 27.18 1.84
C SER A 46 6.78 26.10 0.87
N LYS A 47 6.16 26.51 -0.25
CA LYS A 47 5.75 25.60 -1.33
C LYS A 47 6.92 24.75 -1.85
N MET A 48 8.12 25.35 -1.94
CA MET A 48 9.35 24.65 -2.32
C MET A 48 9.71 23.57 -1.30
N THR A 49 9.52 23.84 0.00
CA THR A 49 9.74 22.83 1.05
C THR A 49 8.80 21.66 0.85
N VAL A 50 7.52 21.89 0.55
CA VAL A 50 6.57 20.80 0.26
C VAL A 50 7.06 19.96 -0.92
N PHE A 51 7.41 20.58 -2.04
CA PHE A 51 7.89 19.83 -3.23
C PHE A 51 9.21 19.09 -3.01
N ASN A 52 10.07 19.56 -2.11
CA ASN A 52 11.29 18.83 -1.74
C ASN A 52 10.99 17.50 -1.03
N TYR A 53 9.86 17.40 -0.33
CA TYR A 53 9.42 16.16 0.33
C TYR A 53 8.47 15.35 -0.55
N PHE A 54 7.64 16.02 -1.35
CA PHE A 54 6.53 15.44 -2.11
C PHE A 54 6.54 15.99 -3.53
N PRO A 55 7.17 15.29 -4.49
CA PRO A 55 7.28 15.77 -5.87
C PRO A 55 5.93 16.03 -6.53
N ARG A 56 4.90 15.25 -6.15
CA ARG A 56 3.53 15.38 -6.65
C ARG A 56 2.56 15.64 -5.50
N LYS A 57 1.42 16.26 -5.81
CA LYS A 57 0.38 16.55 -4.81
C LYS A 57 -0.23 15.25 -4.27
N GLU A 58 -0.38 14.25 -5.14
CA GLU A 58 -0.90 12.93 -4.83
C GLU A 58 -0.03 12.22 -3.79
N ASP A 59 1.29 12.44 -3.82
CA ASP A 59 2.24 11.84 -2.86
C ASP A 59 2.06 12.40 -1.43
N LEU A 60 1.37 13.54 -1.26
CA LEU A 60 1.03 14.07 0.07
C LEU A 60 -0.01 13.18 0.78
N PHE A 61 -0.91 12.59 -0.02
CA PHE A 61 -1.99 11.74 0.44
C PHE A 61 -1.60 10.26 0.44
N LEU A 62 -0.84 9.83 -0.57
CA LEU A 62 -0.31 8.48 -0.70
C LEU A 62 1.14 8.39 -0.18
N ASP A 63 1.38 9.02 0.96
CA ASP A 63 2.72 9.29 1.48
C ASP A 63 3.43 8.03 1.99
N ARG A 64 2.69 7.00 2.40
CA ARG A 64 3.25 5.76 2.95
C ARG A 64 3.85 4.82 1.91
N HIS A 65 3.81 5.18 0.63
CA HIS A 65 4.24 4.30 -0.45
C HIS A 65 5.71 3.88 -0.33
N ALA A 66 6.62 4.81 -0.07
CA ALA A 66 8.04 4.50 0.04
C ALA A 66 8.32 3.49 1.16
N ASP A 67 7.65 3.64 2.31
CA ASP A 67 7.77 2.73 3.44
C ASP A 67 7.18 1.36 3.09
N ARG A 68 6.00 1.32 2.47
CA ARG A 68 5.34 0.09 2.01
C ARG A 68 6.20 -0.67 0.99
N LEU A 69 6.76 0.05 0.01
CA LEU A 69 7.63 -0.51 -1.02
C LEU A 69 8.87 -1.14 -0.38
N ALA A 70 9.52 -0.42 0.53
CA ALA A 70 10.71 -0.91 1.23
C ALA A 70 10.39 -2.13 2.10
N GLU A 71 9.31 -2.08 2.87
CA GLU A 71 8.83 -3.17 3.74
C GLU A 71 8.54 -4.43 2.93
N LEU A 72 7.67 -4.35 1.92
CA LEU A 72 7.34 -5.48 1.05
C LEU A 72 8.56 -6.04 0.33
N THR A 73 9.44 -5.18 -0.19
CA THR A 73 10.67 -5.62 -0.85
C THR A 73 11.61 -6.34 0.12
N SER A 74 11.70 -5.89 1.37
CA SER A 74 12.49 -6.56 2.41
C SER A 74 11.92 -7.93 2.79
N VAL A 75 10.59 -8.05 2.90
CA VAL A 75 9.92 -9.35 3.15
C VAL A 75 10.27 -10.36 2.07
N VAL A 76 10.32 -9.92 0.81
CA VAL A 76 10.73 -10.80 -0.29
C VAL A 76 12.22 -11.09 -0.23
N ARG A 77 13.08 -10.06 -0.13
CA ARG A 77 14.54 -10.21 -0.22
C ARG A 77 15.12 -11.01 0.95
N ASP A 78 14.66 -10.73 2.16
CA ASP A 78 15.26 -11.23 3.41
C ASP A 78 14.52 -12.46 3.96
N ARG A 79 13.65 -13.07 3.15
CA ARG A 79 12.90 -14.29 3.50
C ARG A 79 13.81 -15.44 3.89
N THR A 80 13.28 -16.37 4.69
CA THR A 80 14.04 -17.55 5.15
C THR A 80 14.49 -18.39 3.96
N ALA A 81 15.71 -18.93 4.00
CA ALA A 81 16.22 -19.81 2.96
C ALA A 81 15.27 -21.02 2.74
N GLY A 82 14.91 -21.27 1.48
CA GLY A 82 13.94 -22.31 1.11
C GLY A 82 12.46 -21.90 1.21
N GLN A 83 12.16 -20.72 1.77
CA GLN A 83 10.80 -20.17 1.79
C GLN A 83 10.48 -19.48 0.45
N SER A 84 9.28 -19.73 -0.09
CA SER A 84 8.80 -19.00 -1.27
C SER A 84 8.47 -17.55 -0.93
N ALA A 85 8.55 -16.65 -1.91
CA ALA A 85 8.14 -15.25 -1.74
C ALA A 85 6.63 -15.14 -1.40
N GLY A 86 5.80 -16.00 -1.99
CA GLY A 86 4.38 -16.10 -1.67
C GLY A 86 4.12 -16.43 -0.20
N ALA A 87 4.79 -17.45 0.34
CA ALA A 87 4.65 -17.81 1.74
C ALA A 87 5.14 -16.72 2.70
N ALA A 88 6.23 -16.02 2.35
CA ALA A 88 6.74 -14.89 3.14
C ALA A 88 5.75 -13.72 3.16
N LEU A 89 5.19 -13.35 2.00
CA LEU A 89 4.20 -12.29 1.88
C LEU A 89 2.87 -12.66 2.54
N ARG A 90 2.41 -13.92 2.43
CA ARG A 90 1.21 -14.42 3.14
C ARG A 90 1.37 -14.24 4.65
N ALA A 91 2.49 -14.70 5.22
CA ALA A 91 2.78 -14.54 6.64
C ALA A 91 2.86 -13.07 7.06
N HIS A 92 3.44 -12.22 6.22
CA HIS A 92 3.50 -10.78 6.46
C HIS A 92 2.10 -10.14 6.49
N GLN A 93 1.22 -10.47 5.55
CA GLN A 93 -0.17 -9.96 5.54
C GLN A 93 -0.93 -10.36 6.82
N HIS A 94 -0.78 -11.59 7.29
CA HIS A 94 -1.34 -12.03 8.59
C HIS A 94 -0.77 -11.24 9.77
N SER A 95 0.53 -10.94 9.77
CA SER A 95 1.16 -10.11 10.81
C SER A 95 0.62 -8.67 10.82
N LEU A 96 0.41 -8.07 9.64
CA LEU A 96 -0.21 -6.75 9.52
C LEU A 96 -1.65 -6.77 10.07
N LEU A 97 -2.41 -7.81 9.74
CA LEU A 97 -3.78 -7.98 10.22
C LEU A 97 -3.84 -8.16 11.75
N ALA A 98 -2.96 -8.99 12.31
CA ALA A 98 -2.92 -9.27 13.75
C ALA A 98 -2.50 -8.04 14.58
N SER A 99 -1.65 -7.17 14.03
CA SER A 99 -1.21 -5.94 14.68
C SER A 99 -2.16 -4.75 14.48
N GLY A 100 -3.22 -4.90 13.68
CA GLY A 100 -4.10 -3.79 13.31
C GLY A 100 -3.38 -2.71 12.50
N HIS A 101 -2.34 -3.08 11.75
CA HIS A 101 -1.54 -2.13 11.01
C HIS A 101 -2.37 -1.47 9.89
N PRO A 102 -2.17 -0.16 9.58
CA PRO A 102 -2.94 0.52 8.52
C PRO A 102 -2.87 -0.14 7.14
N LEU A 103 -1.77 -0.82 6.82
CA LEU A 103 -1.62 -1.53 5.55
C LEU A 103 -2.37 -2.88 5.48
N SER A 104 -3.00 -3.32 6.57
CA SER A 104 -3.83 -4.55 6.57
C SER A 104 -5.17 -4.38 5.82
N GLY A 105 -5.61 -3.14 5.60
CA GLY A 105 -6.89 -2.81 4.99
C GLY A 105 -8.09 -2.90 5.95
N ALA A 106 -7.92 -3.47 7.15
CA ALA A 106 -8.99 -3.69 8.13
C ALA A 106 -8.87 -2.78 9.36
N ILE A 107 -8.77 -1.46 9.16
CA ILE A 107 -8.65 -0.47 10.25
C ILE A 107 -9.87 0.45 10.36
N ALA A 108 -10.26 0.77 11.60
CA ALA A 108 -11.30 1.75 11.92
C ALA A 108 -10.76 3.18 11.73
N GLY A 109 -11.48 4.03 10.98
CA GLY A 109 -11.08 5.41 10.65
C GLY A 109 -10.76 5.66 9.17
N GLY A 110 -10.75 4.62 8.33
CA GLY A 110 -10.50 4.70 6.90
C GLY A 110 -11.55 5.33 5.97
N PRO A 111 -12.85 5.53 6.32
CA PRO A 111 -13.83 5.96 5.33
C PRO A 111 -13.52 7.29 4.64
N GLY A 112 -13.00 8.26 5.40
CA GLY A 112 -12.60 9.57 4.84
C GLY A 112 -11.42 9.44 3.87
N PHE A 113 -10.41 8.64 4.22
CA PHE A 113 -9.27 8.39 3.33
C PHE A 113 -9.71 7.72 2.03
N TRP A 114 -10.51 6.67 2.12
CA TRP A 114 -10.98 5.93 0.94
C TRP A 114 -11.90 6.74 0.07
N TRP A 115 -12.83 7.48 0.68
CA TRP A 115 -13.69 8.39 -0.05
C TRP A 115 -12.87 9.38 -0.88
N VAL A 116 -11.90 10.07 -0.26
CA VAL A 116 -11.00 11.00 -0.97
C VAL A 116 -10.25 10.31 -2.11
N LEU A 117 -9.67 9.13 -1.88
CA LEU A 117 -8.95 8.36 -2.90
C LEU A 117 -9.86 8.04 -4.10
N THR A 118 -11.03 7.46 -3.84
CA THR A 118 -11.94 6.99 -4.90
C THR A 118 -12.71 8.11 -5.59
N SER A 119 -12.82 9.28 -4.96
CA SER A 119 -13.47 10.46 -5.53
C SER A 119 -12.54 11.29 -6.43
N SER A 120 -11.23 11.01 -6.47
CA SER A 120 -10.28 11.67 -7.37
C SER A 120 -9.66 10.68 -8.37
N PRO A 121 -9.87 10.86 -9.69
CA PRO A 121 -9.19 10.08 -10.71
C PRO A 121 -7.66 10.18 -10.65
N ALA A 122 -7.12 11.34 -10.24
CA ALA A 122 -5.68 11.55 -10.12
C ALA A 122 -5.07 10.70 -9.00
N LEU A 123 -5.71 10.66 -7.83
CA LEU A 123 -5.28 9.81 -6.73
C LEU A 123 -5.41 8.32 -7.08
N THR A 124 -6.50 7.93 -7.74
CA THR A 124 -6.70 6.55 -8.21
C THR A 124 -5.62 6.13 -9.22
N ALA A 125 -5.28 7.00 -10.18
CA ALA A 125 -4.20 6.74 -11.13
C ALA A 125 -2.84 6.60 -10.42
N ARG A 126 -2.53 7.49 -9.47
CA ARG A 126 -1.30 7.41 -8.69
C ARG A 126 -1.24 6.13 -7.86
N TRP A 127 -2.35 5.68 -7.27
CA TRP A 127 -2.41 4.42 -6.55
C TRP A 127 -2.02 3.23 -7.45
N TYR A 128 -2.56 3.14 -8.67
CA TYR A 128 -2.16 2.09 -9.61
C TYR A 128 -0.70 2.19 -10.06
N GLU A 129 -0.16 3.40 -10.21
CA GLU A 129 1.28 3.57 -10.44
C GLU A 129 2.12 3.00 -9.29
N GLN A 130 1.72 3.25 -8.05
CA GLN A 130 2.39 2.71 -6.86
C GLN A 130 2.35 1.18 -6.80
N GLU A 131 1.22 0.57 -7.16
CA GLU A 131 1.12 -0.90 -7.28
C GLU A 131 2.10 -1.43 -8.33
N ARG A 132 2.23 -0.76 -9.47
CA ARG A 132 3.20 -1.14 -10.50
C ARG A 132 4.65 -1.02 -10.02
N GLU A 133 4.99 0.04 -9.28
CA GLU A 133 6.32 0.21 -8.69
C GLU A 133 6.67 -0.94 -7.73
N ILE A 134 5.70 -1.46 -6.96
CA ILE A 134 5.88 -2.65 -6.11
C ILE A 134 6.16 -3.90 -6.95
N ALA A 135 5.37 -4.13 -8.00
CA ALA A 135 5.58 -5.27 -8.89
C ALA A 135 6.95 -5.21 -9.61
N GLU A 136 7.40 -4.01 -9.97
CA GLU A 136 8.73 -3.79 -10.56
C GLU A 136 9.84 -4.12 -9.56
N ALA A 137 9.75 -3.64 -8.32
CA ALA A 137 10.73 -3.97 -7.28
C ALA A 137 10.80 -5.47 -6.97
N PHE A 138 9.66 -6.16 -6.91
CA PHE A 138 9.63 -7.62 -6.80
C PHE A 138 10.27 -8.31 -8.01
N THR A 139 9.99 -7.81 -9.22
CA THR A 139 10.58 -8.34 -10.45
C THR A 139 12.10 -8.25 -10.41
N GLU A 140 12.66 -7.12 -9.98
CA GLU A 140 14.11 -6.94 -9.86
C GLU A 140 14.75 -7.96 -8.91
N VAL A 141 14.13 -8.19 -7.74
CA VAL A 141 14.60 -9.20 -6.78
C VAL A 141 14.58 -10.60 -7.40
N PHE A 142 13.47 -10.99 -8.03
CA PHE A 142 13.33 -12.33 -8.61
C PHE A 142 14.23 -12.55 -9.83
N VAL A 143 14.46 -11.53 -10.66
CA VAL A 143 15.38 -11.60 -11.81
C VAL A 143 16.80 -11.83 -11.33
N ALA A 144 17.23 -11.12 -10.29
CA ALA A 144 18.56 -11.29 -9.72
C ALA A 144 18.78 -12.71 -9.15
N GLU A 145 17.73 -13.33 -8.63
CA GLU A 145 17.79 -14.69 -8.06
C GLU A 145 17.69 -15.81 -9.11
N THR A 146 16.86 -15.63 -10.14
CA THR A 146 16.48 -16.73 -11.05
C THR A 146 17.07 -16.61 -12.46
N GLY A 147 17.41 -15.40 -12.90
CA GLY A 147 17.76 -15.11 -14.29
C GLY A 147 16.59 -15.17 -15.29
N ASP A 148 15.37 -15.53 -14.87
CA ASP A 148 14.20 -15.65 -15.74
C ASP A 148 13.31 -14.40 -15.64
N ALA A 149 13.48 -13.48 -16.58
CA ALA A 149 12.76 -12.21 -16.58
C ALA A 149 11.25 -12.32 -16.80
N PHE A 150 10.81 -13.28 -17.61
CA PHE A 150 9.38 -13.45 -17.89
C PHE A 150 8.68 -14.01 -16.66
N ARG A 151 9.15 -15.14 -16.12
CA ARG A 151 8.53 -15.75 -14.94
C ARG A 151 8.59 -14.83 -13.73
N SER A 152 9.70 -14.12 -13.52
CA SER A 152 9.85 -13.16 -12.44
C SER A 152 8.80 -12.06 -12.49
N ARG A 153 8.59 -11.44 -13.66
CA ARG A 153 7.57 -10.41 -13.84
C ARG A 153 6.16 -10.94 -13.64
N MET A 154 5.87 -12.13 -14.17
CA MET A 154 4.55 -12.76 -14.01
C MET A 154 4.24 -13.04 -12.54
N VAL A 155 5.18 -13.66 -11.81
CA VAL A 155 5.01 -13.97 -10.38
C VAL A 155 4.92 -12.70 -9.54
N ALA A 156 5.76 -11.70 -9.81
CA ALA A 156 5.69 -10.40 -9.13
C ALA A 156 4.33 -9.71 -9.31
N GLY A 157 3.80 -9.74 -10.54
CA GLY A 157 2.45 -9.23 -10.84
C GLY A 157 1.37 -9.98 -10.08
N LEU A 158 1.38 -11.31 -10.08
CA LEU A 158 0.41 -12.14 -9.35
C LEU A 158 0.43 -11.87 -7.85
N LEU A 159 1.61 -11.79 -7.24
CA LEU A 159 1.76 -11.49 -5.80
C LEU A 159 1.26 -10.08 -5.45
N THR A 160 1.58 -9.10 -6.30
CA THR A 160 1.12 -7.73 -6.10
C THR A 160 -0.41 -7.64 -6.19
N THR A 161 -1.01 -8.26 -7.21
CA THR A 161 -2.46 -8.33 -7.38
C THR A 161 -3.16 -9.02 -6.22
N ALA A 162 -2.59 -10.11 -5.69
CA ALA A 162 -3.14 -10.79 -4.51
C ALA A 162 -3.21 -9.85 -3.30
N ILE A 163 -2.11 -9.14 -3.01
CA ILE A 163 -2.03 -8.18 -1.89
C ILE A 163 -3.05 -7.04 -2.07
N THR A 164 -3.13 -6.44 -3.26
CA THR A 164 -4.00 -5.29 -3.51
C THR A 164 -5.48 -5.68 -3.55
N THR A 165 -5.80 -6.89 -4.02
CA THR A 165 -7.16 -7.45 -4.02
C THR A 165 -7.65 -7.74 -2.61
N VAL A 166 -6.84 -8.41 -1.79
CA VAL A 166 -7.14 -8.66 -0.37
C VAL A 166 -7.46 -7.34 0.34
N PHE A 167 -6.58 -6.36 0.15
CA PHE A 167 -6.72 -5.05 0.76
C PHE A 167 -8.00 -4.31 0.29
N SER A 168 -8.27 -4.30 -1.02
CA SER A 168 -9.46 -3.68 -1.59
C SER A 168 -10.76 -4.38 -1.17
N HIS A 169 -10.72 -5.69 -0.92
CA HIS A 169 -11.85 -6.44 -0.41
C HIS A 169 -12.28 -5.98 0.99
N ALA A 170 -11.34 -5.92 1.95
CA ALA A 170 -11.65 -5.41 3.30
C ALA A 170 -12.15 -3.96 3.25
N MET A 171 -11.49 -3.12 2.46
CA MET A 171 -11.90 -1.73 2.26
C MET A 171 -13.34 -1.65 1.74
N GLY A 172 -13.68 -2.39 0.68
CA GLY A 172 -15.01 -2.36 0.07
C GLY A 172 -16.11 -2.72 1.07
N ARG A 173 -15.85 -3.69 1.95
CA ARG A 173 -16.77 -4.08 3.02
C ARG A 173 -16.94 -3.01 4.09
N ILE A 174 -15.85 -2.42 4.56
CA ILE A 174 -15.89 -1.33 5.55
C ILE A 174 -16.64 -0.12 4.97
N MET A 175 -16.42 0.21 3.70
CA MET A 175 -17.14 1.28 3.00
C MET A 175 -18.63 0.99 2.80
N ALA A 176 -19.01 -0.29 2.69
CA ALA A 176 -20.40 -0.71 2.65
C ALA A 176 -21.10 -0.68 4.03
N GLY A 177 -20.35 -0.40 5.10
CA GLY A 177 -20.87 -0.29 6.47
C GLY A 177 -20.72 -1.55 7.33
N ASP A 178 -19.97 -2.55 6.88
CA ASP A 178 -19.67 -3.74 7.69
C ASP A 178 -18.86 -3.35 8.94
N ASP A 179 -19.10 -4.08 10.04
CA ASP A 179 -18.32 -3.94 11.27
C ASP A 179 -16.84 -4.28 11.02
N VAL A 180 -15.95 -3.36 11.40
CA VAL A 180 -14.50 -3.51 11.14
C VAL A 180 -13.92 -4.75 11.82
N GLU A 181 -14.41 -5.10 13.01
CA GLU A 181 -13.92 -6.26 13.76
C GLU A 181 -14.40 -7.58 13.17
N LEU A 182 -15.60 -7.59 12.56
CA LEU A 182 -16.06 -8.68 11.70
C LEU A 182 -15.20 -8.81 10.45
N VAL A 183 -14.98 -7.71 9.71
CA VAL A 183 -14.14 -7.71 8.51
C VAL A 183 -12.74 -8.22 8.85
N ARG A 184 -12.12 -7.73 9.93
CA ARG A 184 -10.80 -8.14 10.38
C ARG A 184 -10.72 -9.64 10.68
N ARG A 185 -11.74 -10.22 11.33
CA ARG A 185 -11.79 -11.66 11.61
C ARG A 185 -11.86 -12.50 10.34
N GLU A 186 -12.68 -12.09 9.38
CA GLU A 186 -12.90 -12.83 8.14
C GLU A 186 -11.76 -12.65 7.12
N GLN A 187 -11.03 -11.53 7.22
CA GLN A 187 -9.94 -11.18 6.32
C GLN A 187 -8.78 -12.19 6.32
N ALA A 188 -8.56 -12.91 7.43
CA ALA A 188 -7.56 -13.97 7.48
C ALA A 188 -7.82 -15.06 6.43
N ALA A 189 -9.08 -15.48 6.27
CA ALA A 189 -9.46 -16.47 5.27
C ALA A 189 -9.33 -15.91 3.84
N VAL A 190 -9.58 -14.61 3.65
CA VAL A 190 -9.41 -13.93 2.36
C VAL A 190 -7.93 -13.87 1.96
N ILE A 191 -7.03 -13.61 2.90
CA ILE A 191 -5.57 -13.68 2.70
C ILE A 191 -5.20 -15.10 2.23
N ASP A 192 -5.63 -16.12 2.96
CA ASP A 192 -5.28 -17.50 2.63
C ASP A 192 -5.78 -17.91 1.24
N GLN A 193 -7.04 -17.60 0.92
CA GLN A 193 -7.63 -17.86 -0.39
C GLN A 193 -6.87 -17.16 -1.53
N ALA A 194 -6.49 -15.89 -1.35
CA ALA A 194 -5.78 -15.15 -2.38
C ALA A 194 -4.39 -15.74 -2.68
N PHE A 195 -3.65 -16.11 -1.65
CA PHE A 195 -2.34 -16.74 -1.83
C PHE A 195 -2.43 -18.19 -2.29
N ASP A 196 -3.49 -18.93 -1.94
CA ASP A 196 -3.74 -20.27 -2.46
C ASP A 196 -3.90 -20.24 -3.98
N LEU A 197 -4.63 -19.25 -4.51
CA LEU A 197 -4.77 -19.03 -5.96
C LEU A 197 -3.43 -18.69 -6.64
N VAL A 198 -2.56 -17.94 -5.97
CA VAL A 198 -1.22 -17.64 -6.51
C VAL A 198 -0.33 -18.88 -6.52
N GLU A 199 -0.39 -19.70 -5.48
CA GLU A 199 0.48 -20.87 -5.31
C GLU A 199 0.01 -22.08 -6.13
N GLN A 200 -1.29 -22.28 -6.24
CA GLN A 200 -1.91 -23.43 -6.94
C GLN A 200 -2.31 -23.08 -8.38
N GLY A 201 -2.35 -21.79 -8.72
CA GLY A 201 -2.80 -21.30 -10.02
C GLY A 201 -4.32 -21.24 -10.14
N VAL A 202 -4.82 -20.75 -11.28
CA VAL A 202 -6.26 -20.53 -11.53
C VAL A 202 -7.03 -21.78 -11.94
N GLY A 203 -6.37 -22.90 -12.23
CA GLY A 203 -7.03 -24.17 -12.60
C GLY A 203 -8.14 -24.00 -13.65
N ASP A 204 -9.32 -24.60 -13.40
CA ASP A 204 -10.52 -24.52 -14.24
C ASP A 204 -11.50 -23.39 -13.82
N PHE A 205 -11.00 -22.27 -13.28
CA PHE A 205 -11.85 -21.23 -12.68
C PHE A 205 -12.16 -20.05 -13.62
N PRO A 206 -13.43 -19.63 -13.74
CA PRO A 206 -14.63 -20.47 -13.71
C PRO A 206 -14.86 -21.11 -15.09
N ALA A 207 -14.91 -22.45 -15.15
CA ALA A 207 -15.38 -23.17 -16.33
C ALA A 207 -16.90 -22.96 -16.46
N PRO A 208 -17.41 -22.59 -17.65
CA PRO A 208 -18.85 -22.44 -17.85
C PRO A 208 -19.57 -23.77 -17.57
N PRO A 209 -20.81 -23.74 -17.05
CA PRO A 209 -21.60 -24.96 -16.93
C PRO A 209 -21.76 -25.62 -18.30
N GLY A 210 -21.46 -26.91 -18.36
CA GLY A 210 -21.58 -27.74 -19.57
C GLY A 210 -23.01 -28.08 -19.96
#